data_AF-A0A017SCX2-F1
#
_entry.id   AF-A0A017SCX2-F1
#
_cell.length_a   1.000
_cell.length_b   1.000
_cell.length_c   1.000
_cell.angle_alpha   90.00
_cell.angle_beta   90.00
_cell.angle_gamma   90.00
#
_symmetry.space_group_name_H-M   'P 1'
#
loop_
_entity.id
_entity.type
_entity.pdbx_description
1 polymer ?
#
loop_
_entity_poly.entity_id
_entity_poly.type
_entity_poly.pdbx_seq_one_letter_code
_entity_poly.pdbx_strand_id
1 'polypeptide(L)'
;MFLTIVLLLSVLFLLFVHFVYNTPVPLPPPSYPYSPPYSPDPVAPSFTAFPLTMPSRGRKKNASFRAKHHRTMSSQNSIKSAVVSNCVREYDSPDSFDSSDGDISSTTPCTSASSTTTTATTSAPTPTSSSSHNTLPNGVSISTSAKERTNRKNMAARKASSPMAPAFMVSAPGKVIVYGEHAVVHGKAAMAAAISLRSYLHVTTLSKSHRTVTLNFRDIGLDHTWDIDSLPWDLFHHPSKKKFYYDLVTALDPELLDAVKPHAEAVSLGRPDEQRKIHVRSATSFLYLFLSLGSPQSPGAVYTMRSTIPIGAGLGSSASVCVCLSAALLTQIRALAGPHPDQPSDEAEVQIERINRWSFVGEMCIHGNPSGVDNTVAAGGKALLYRRGDPPMVTPVPNFPEARLLLVNTKQSRSTLTEVAKVGKLKAEHPLVTDTILDAIDKVTDAAHQLICDQKDKGETLEALGTLFRINHGLLLSLGVSHPRLERIRELVGDLGWTKLTGAGGGGCAITLVRPDVKEESLQGLETQLNAEGFEKYETTLGGDGIGVLWPAVLRNGTDEEGGEEIDQQKFENAIGTDGIDRLVGVGGGDERREGWKFWKRASASASPFP
;
A
#
# COMPACT_ATOMS: atom_id res chain seq x y z
N MET A 1 -67.30 3.47 37.01
CA MET A 1 -66.15 4.14 36.37
C MET A 1 -64.96 3.20 36.22
N PHE A 2 -64.09 3.00 37.21
CA PHE A 2 -62.82 2.28 36.99
C PHE A 2 -62.99 0.86 36.43
N LEU A 3 -63.83 0.03 37.06
CA LEU A 3 -64.20 -1.31 36.57
C LEU A 3 -64.87 -1.28 35.18
N THR A 4 -65.61 -0.22 34.89
CA THR A 4 -66.29 0.01 33.60
C THR A 4 -65.28 0.28 32.47
N ILE A 5 -64.23 1.05 32.76
CA ILE A 5 -63.14 1.35 31.82
C ILE A 5 -62.29 0.09 31.56
N VAL A 6 -62.00 -0.69 32.61
CA VAL A 6 -61.29 -1.97 32.47
C VAL A 6 -62.06 -2.94 31.57
N LEU A 7 -63.38 -3.11 31.76
CA LEU A 7 -64.20 -3.93 30.86
C LEU A 7 -64.16 -3.43 29.41
N LEU A 8 -64.27 -2.11 29.20
CA LEU A 8 -64.27 -1.53 27.85
C LEU A 8 -62.95 -1.80 27.11
N LEU A 9 -61.82 -1.67 27.82
CA LEU A 9 -60.48 -1.96 27.30
C LEU A 9 -60.29 -3.46 27.01
N SER A 10 -60.80 -4.35 27.86
CA SER A 10 -60.76 -5.81 27.59
C SER A 10 -61.57 -6.18 26.34
N VAL A 11 -62.74 -5.57 26.13
CA VAL A 11 -63.56 -5.79 24.93
C VAL A 11 -62.88 -5.23 23.67
N LEU A 12 -62.30 -4.03 23.74
CA LEU A 12 -61.50 -3.45 22.65
C LEU A 12 -60.29 -4.32 22.28
N PHE A 13 -59.58 -4.87 23.27
CA PHE A 13 -58.45 -5.76 23.03
C PHE A 13 -58.88 -7.08 22.34
N LEU A 14 -59.98 -7.69 22.77
CA LEU A 14 -60.53 -8.90 22.14
C LEU A 14 -61.00 -8.63 20.70
N LEU A 15 -61.62 -7.48 20.43
CA LEU A 15 -61.99 -7.07 19.07
C LEU A 15 -60.77 -6.83 18.18
N PHE A 16 -59.70 -6.22 18.72
CA PHE A 16 -58.45 -6.01 17.99
C PHE A 16 -57.77 -7.35 17.63
N VAL A 17 -57.68 -8.29 18.57
CA VAL A 17 -57.16 -9.64 18.31
C VAL A 17 -58.01 -10.37 17.27
N HIS A 18 -59.34 -10.31 17.37
CA HIS A 18 -60.23 -10.94 16.39
C HIS A 18 -60.07 -10.32 14.99
N PHE A 19 -59.80 -9.02 14.87
CA PHE A 19 -59.57 -8.36 13.60
C PHE A 19 -58.23 -8.78 12.97
N VAL A 20 -57.14 -8.74 13.75
CA VAL A 20 -55.78 -9.09 13.28
C VAL A 20 -55.67 -10.55 12.82
N TYR A 21 -56.37 -11.49 13.47
CA TYR A 21 -56.26 -12.91 13.15
C TYR A 21 -57.26 -13.43 12.10
N ASN A 22 -58.27 -12.64 11.69
CA ASN A 22 -59.29 -13.07 10.71
C ASN A 22 -59.31 -12.28 9.39
N THR A 23 -58.38 -11.34 9.17
CA THR A 23 -58.20 -10.74 7.83
C THR A 23 -57.50 -11.73 6.88
N PRO A 24 -58.14 -12.19 5.80
CA PRO A 24 -57.52 -13.10 4.85
C PRO A 24 -56.40 -12.40 4.05
N VAL A 25 -55.27 -13.07 3.90
CA VAL A 25 -54.14 -12.59 3.08
C VAL A 25 -54.52 -12.66 1.60
N PRO A 26 -54.32 -11.61 0.79
CA PRO A 26 -54.58 -11.66 -0.64
C PRO A 26 -53.62 -12.62 -1.35
N LEU A 27 -54.15 -13.45 -2.25
CA LEU A 27 -53.36 -14.39 -3.05
C LEU A 27 -52.44 -13.65 -4.03
N PRO A 28 -51.24 -14.19 -4.35
CA PRO A 28 -50.38 -13.63 -5.38
C PRO A 28 -51.02 -13.76 -6.78
N PRO A 29 -50.71 -12.84 -7.71
CA PRO A 29 -51.22 -12.89 -9.08
C PRO A 29 -50.68 -14.11 -9.86
N PRO A 30 -51.41 -14.63 -10.85
CA PRO A 30 -50.99 -15.79 -11.63
C PRO A 30 -49.77 -15.49 -12.51
N SER A 31 -48.90 -16.48 -12.66
CA SER A 31 -47.73 -16.43 -13.53
C SER A 31 -48.11 -16.53 -15.00
N TYR A 32 -47.70 -15.55 -15.81
CA TYR A 32 -47.77 -15.62 -17.27
C TYR A 32 -46.63 -16.49 -17.84
N PRO A 33 -46.86 -17.21 -18.95
CA PRO A 33 -45.86 -18.12 -19.52
C PRO A 33 -44.72 -17.38 -20.23
N TYR A 34 -43.56 -18.04 -20.27
CA TYR A 34 -42.36 -17.59 -20.98
C TYR A 34 -42.61 -17.37 -22.49
N SER A 35 -41.85 -16.43 -23.07
CA SER A 35 -41.69 -16.31 -24.53
C SER A 35 -40.21 -16.02 -24.85
N PRO A 36 -39.65 -16.60 -25.94
CA PRO A 36 -38.22 -16.52 -26.24
C PRO A 36 -37.78 -15.13 -26.74
N PRO A 37 -36.48 -14.80 -26.66
CA PRO A 37 -35.97 -13.46 -26.93
C PRO A 37 -35.97 -13.10 -28.42
N TYR A 38 -36.21 -11.82 -28.72
CA TYR A 38 -36.01 -11.22 -30.04
C TYR A 38 -34.70 -10.40 -30.03
N SER A 39 -33.86 -10.60 -31.04
CA SER A 39 -32.64 -9.80 -31.24
C SER A 39 -32.91 -8.55 -32.09
N PRO A 40 -32.11 -7.49 -31.89
CA PRO A 40 -31.84 -6.51 -32.93
C PRO A 40 -30.33 -6.39 -33.19
N ASP A 41 -29.91 -6.71 -34.40
CA ASP A 41 -28.58 -6.37 -34.95
C ASP A 41 -28.71 -5.14 -35.89
N PRO A 42 -27.61 -4.49 -36.32
CA PRO A 42 -27.54 -3.03 -36.24
C PRO A 42 -27.89 -2.28 -37.54
N VAL A 43 -28.38 -1.04 -37.38
CA VAL A 43 -28.48 -0.06 -38.47
C VAL A 43 -27.97 1.32 -38.04
N ALA A 44 -26.92 1.75 -38.74
CA ALA A 44 -26.46 3.13 -38.92
C ALA A 44 -26.20 3.27 -40.46
N PRO A 45 -25.98 4.47 -41.07
CA PRO A 45 -25.52 5.71 -40.44
C PRO A 45 -26.14 7.03 -40.97
N SER A 46 -25.61 8.16 -40.44
CA SER A 46 -25.64 9.53 -41.02
C SER A 46 -26.99 10.28 -40.98
N PHE A 47 -27.07 11.62 -41.04
CA PHE A 47 -26.08 12.63 -41.48
C PHE A 47 -26.19 13.97 -40.68
N THR A 48 -25.23 14.87 -40.92
CA THR A 48 -25.22 16.33 -40.69
C THR A 48 -25.12 16.89 -39.26
N ALA A 49 -24.44 18.04 -39.15
CA ALA A 49 -24.19 18.81 -37.94
C ALA A 49 -24.31 20.31 -38.23
N PHE A 50 -24.59 21.13 -37.21
CA PHE A 50 -24.30 22.58 -37.16
C PHE A 50 -23.93 22.99 -35.72
N PRO A 51 -23.12 24.04 -35.50
CA PRO A 51 -22.50 24.33 -34.20
C PRO A 51 -23.28 25.36 -33.37
N LEU A 52 -23.09 25.33 -32.05
CA LEU A 52 -23.52 26.39 -31.15
C LEU A 52 -22.37 27.40 -30.90
N THR A 53 -22.67 28.68 -31.11
CA THR A 53 -21.73 29.79 -30.97
C THR A 53 -21.72 30.40 -29.56
N MET A 54 -20.56 30.88 -29.10
CA MET A 54 -20.48 31.78 -27.95
C MET A 54 -21.02 33.18 -28.27
N PRO A 55 -21.59 33.89 -27.28
CA PRO A 55 -21.52 35.34 -27.17
C PRO A 55 -20.43 35.78 -26.17
N SER A 56 -19.86 36.98 -26.34
CA SER A 56 -18.74 37.46 -25.53
C SER A 56 -19.01 38.79 -24.80
N ARG A 57 -18.31 38.98 -23.66
CA ARG A 57 -17.93 40.24 -22.98
C ARG A 57 -18.87 41.46 -23.11
N GLY A 58 -19.61 41.78 -22.03
CA GLY A 58 -20.08 43.14 -21.71
C GLY A 58 -19.24 43.80 -20.61
N ARG A 59 -18.94 45.11 -20.70
CA ARG A 59 -18.04 45.84 -19.77
C ARG A 59 -18.47 47.31 -19.52
N LYS A 60 -18.93 47.63 -18.30
CA LYS A 60 -19.03 48.95 -17.64
C LYS A 60 -19.44 48.68 -16.17
N LYS A 61 -18.75 49.13 -15.11
CA LYS A 61 -18.31 50.47 -14.63
C LYS A 61 -19.28 51.09 -13.62
N ASN A 62 -18.77 51.23 -12.39
CA ASN A 62 -19.00 52.28 -11.39
C ASN A 62 -20.43 52.60 -10.91
N ALA A 63 -20.67 52.33 -9.61
CA ALA A 63 -21.24 53.32 -8.69
C ALA A 63 -20.69 53.09 -7.28
N SER A 64 -20.51 54.15 -6.50
CA SER A 64 -20.12 54.11 -5.08
C SER A 64 -21.23 54.75 -4.25
N PHE A 65 -21.50 54.25 -3.05
CA PHE A 65 -22.13 55.06 -2.00
C PHE A 65 -21.65 54.68 -0.59
N ARG A 66 -21.81 55.61 0.36
CA ARG A 66 -21.06 55.65 1.64
C ARG A 66 -21.92 56.21 2.79
N ALA A 67 -22.20 55.39 3.81
CA ALA A 67 -22.67 55.81 5.14
C ALA A 67 -22.25 54.74 6.17
N LYS A 68 -21.41 55.05 7.17
CA LYS A 68 -21.77 55.56 8.52
C LYS A 68 -22.67 54.59 9.29
N HIS A 69 -22.10 53.75 10.16
CA HIS A 69 -21.78 54.03 11.59
C HIS A 69 -22.99 54.08 12.53
N HIS A 70 -23.07 53.12 13.46
CA HIS A 70 -23.14 53.40 14.90
C HIS A 70 -22.35 52.33 15.68
N ARG A 71 -22.13 52.55 16.99
CA ARG A 71 -21.04 51.89 17.76
C ARG A 71 -21.37 51.75 19.26
N THR A 72 -21.37 50.52 19.77
CA THR A 72 -21.31 50.14 21.20
C THR A 72 -20.75 48.70 21.25
N MET A 73 -19.61 48.33 21.85
CA MET A 73 -18.92 48.62 23.13
C MET A 73 -19.37 47.82 24.36
N SER A 74 -18.91 46.56 24.45
CA SER A 74 -18.39 45.88 25.68
C SER A 74 -18.09 44.40 25.40
N SER A 75 -17.13 43.69 26.02
CA SER A 75 -15.79 44.06 26.55
C SER A 75 -15.06 42.79 27.03
N GLN A 76 -13.77 42.62 26.68
CA GLN A 76 -12.82 41.64 27.28
C GLN A 76 -13.15 40.14 27.04
N ASN A 77 -12.19 39.19 27.04
CA ASN A 77 -10.72 39.27 27.16
C ASN A 77 -10.03 38.44 26.05
N SER A 78 -8.76 38.74 25.75
CA SER A 78 -8.00 38.15 24.64
C SER A 78 -6.73 37.43 25.10
N ILE A 79 -6.68 36.12 24.97
CA ILE A 79 -5.42 35.35 25.01
C ILE A 79 -4.92 35.20 23.57
N LYS A 80 -3.73 35.75 23.27
CA LYS A 80 -3.07 35.57 21.97
C LYS A 80 -2.11 34.39 22.05
N SER A 81 -2.31 33.37 21.22
CA SER A 81 -1.25 32.41 20.90
C SER A 81 -0.26 33.06 19.91
N ALA A 82 1.02 32.72 20.02
CA ALA A 82 2.08 33.34 19.23
C ALA A 82 2.30 32.61 17.90
N VAL A 83 2.42 33.39 16.81
CA VAL A 83 2.95 32.89 15.54
C VAL A 83 4.47 32.99 15.60
N VAL A 84 5.16 31.85 15.64
CA VAL A 84 6.62 31.82 15.49
C VAL A 84 6.95 31.85 14.01
N SER A 85 7.34 33.04 13.53
CA SER A 85 8.08 33.21 12.29
C SER A 85 9.49 33.64 12.67
N ASN A 86 10.51 32.91 12.21
CA ASN A 86 11.91 33.28 12.40
C ASN A 86 12.56 33.55 11.05
N CYS A 87 13.16 34.73 10.92
CA CYS A 87 13.87 35.15 9.72
C CYS A 87 15.32 34.68 9.72
N VAL A 88 15.90 34.70 8.53
CA VAL A 88 17.36 34.72 8.30
C VAL A 88 18.02 35.81 9.14
N ARG A 89 19.22 35.54 9.66
CA ARG A 89 20.22 36.55 9.96
C ARG A 89 21.58 36.12 9.44
N GLU A 90 22.20 36.99 8.67
CA GLU A 90 23.64 36.99 8.41
C GLU A 90 24.39 37.38 9.69
N TYR A 91 25.67 37.01 9.77
CA TYR A 91 26.64 37.66 10.66
C TYR A 91 28.02 37.64 10.01
N ASP A 92 28.73 38.78 10.10
CA ASP A 92 30.01 39.03 9.45
C ASP A 92 31.22 38.34 10.10
N SER A 93 32.34 38.36 9.37
CA SER A 93 33.68 37.96 9.84
C SER A 93 34.31 38.97 10.81
N PRO A 94 35.41 38.58 11.48
CA PRO A 94 36.55 39.51 11.56
C PRO A 94 37.95 38.85 11.39
N ASP A 95 38.73 39.44 10.49
CA ASP A 95 40.17 39.82 10.55
C ASP A 95 41.24 38.93 11.25
N SER A 96 42.05 38.29 10.39
CA SER A 96 43.54 38.31 10.31
C SER A 96 44.47 38.47 11.54
N PHE A 97 45.40 37.50 11.67
CA PHE A 97 46.87 37.66 11.86
C PHE A 97 47.52 36.40 11.22
N ASP A 98 48.47 36.46 10.27
CA ASP A 98 49.93 36.68 10.37
C ASP A 98 50.66 35.64 11.27
N SER A 99 51.78 34.96 10.91
CA SER A 99 52.51 34.72 9.64
C SER A 99 53.71 33.77 9.90
N SER A 100 54.10 32.86 8.99
CA SER A 100 55.52 32.49 8.69
C SER A 100 55.71 31.26 7.77
N ASP A 101 56.37 31.49 6.63
CA ASP A 101 57.31 30.69 5.81
C ASP A 101 57.60 29.19 6.08
N GLY A 102 57.85 28.42 5.01
CA GLY A 102 58.32 27.03 5.10
C GLY A 102 58.48 26.24 3.78
N ASP A 103 59.07 26.81 2.72
CA ASP A 103 59.40 26.08 1.48
C ASP A 103 60.51 25.00 1.70
N ILE A 104 60.48 23.92 0.89
CA ILE A 104 61.60 23.40 0.05
C ILE A 104 61.42 21.92 -0.40
N SER A 105 61.17 21.76 -1.70
CA SER A 105 61.61 20.71 -2.64
C SER A 105 61.68 19.18 -2.31
N SER A 106 60.88 18.42 -3.08
CA SER A 106 61.34 17.44 -4.10
C SER A 106 61.67 15.95 -3.79
N THR A 107 61.68 15.19 -4.90
CA THR A 107 62.27 13.85 -5.16
C THR A 107 61.65 12.60 -4.54
N THR A 108 60.94 11.87 -5.42
CA THR A 108 60.91 10.39 -5.53
C THR A 108 62.31 9.84 -5.92
N PRO A 109 62.61 8.51 -5.99
CA PRO A 109 61.70 7.35 -5.96
C PRO A 109 62.20 6.08 -5.19
N CYS A 110 61.45 4.97 -5.35
CA CYS A 110 61.93 3.57 -5.51
C CYS A 110 62.46 2.70 -4.33
N THR A 111 61.67 1.64 -4.07
CA THR A 111 62.04 0.20 -4.04
C THR A 111 62.92 -0.45 -2.94
N SER A 112 62.28 -1.43 -2.28
CA SER A 112 62.73 -2.84 -2.10
C SER A 112 63.58 -3.27 -0.89
N ALA A 113 63.41 -4.57 -0.56
CA ALA A 113 64.19 -5.42 0.35
C ALA A 113 64.16 -5.09 1.86
N SER A 114 64.39 -6.02 2.81
CA SER A 114 63.97 -7.43 3.03
C SER A 114 64.63 -7.94 4.33
N SER A 115 64.23 -9.10 4.87
CA SER A 115 64.76 -9.73 6.12
C SER A 115 64.36 -8.99 7.42
N THR A 116 64.32 -9.60 8.62
CA THR A 116 65.23 -10.59 9.23
C THR A 116 64.49 -11.78 9.90
N THR A 117 65.23 -12.86 10.22
CA THR A 117 64.71 -14.18 10.65
C THR A 117 65.38 -14.69 11.94
N THR A 118 64.61 -15.32 12.83
CA THR A 118 65.07 -16.18 13.96
C THR A 118 63.92 -17.10 14.41
N THR A 119 64.00 -18.40 14.75
CA THR A 119 64.87 -19.59 14.50
C THR A 119 64.61 -20.61 15.63
N ALA A 120 64.06 -21.81 15.33
CA ALA A 120 64.34 -23.10 15.99
C ALA A 120 63.58 -24.26 15.25
N THR A 121 64.13 -25.39 14.74
CA THR A 121 64.79 -26.59 15.35
C THR A 121 63.94 -27.39 16.37
N THR A 122 63.73 -28.72 16.34
CA THR A 122 64.05 -29.83 15.37
C THR A 122 63.32 -31.14 15.74
N SER A 123 63.05 -32.10 14.83
CA SER A 123 63.16 -33.60 15.02
C SER A 123 62.56 -34.46 13.87
N ALA A 124 62.96 -35.74 13.77
CA ALA A 124 62.50 -36.85 12.89
C ALA A 124 63.08 -38.21 13.44
N PRO A 125 63.10 -39.42 12.78
CA PRO A 125 62.44 -39.93 11.54
C PRO A 125 61.92 -41.44 11.55
N THR A 126 61.17 -41.87 10.50
CA THR A 126 61.14 -43.26 9.86
C THR A 126 60.65 -44.54 10.63
N PRO A 127 60.48 -45.76 10.02
CA PRO A 127 60.03 -46.22 8.65
C PRO A 127 59.11 -47.51 8.58
N THR A 128 58.90 -48.08 7.36
CA THR A 128 58.35 -49.43 6.96
C THR A 128 56.80 -49.56 6.78
N SER A 129 56.22 -50.48 5.97
CA SER A 129 56.72 -51.72 5.30
C SER A 129 56.09 -52.10 3.91
N SER A 130 56.75 -53.04 3.22
CA SER A 130 56.65 -53.66 1.86
C SER A 130 55.44 -54.55 1.42
N SER A 131 55.28 -54.80 0.09
CA SER A 131 55.09 -56.15 -0.56
C SER A 131 54.90 -56.12 -2.12
N SER A 132 54.85 -57.29 -2.81
CA SER A 132 54.84 -57.50 -4.30
C SER A 132 54.34 -58.94 -4.68
N HIS A 133 54.33 -59.55 -5.90
CA HIS A 133 54.94 -59.31 -7.24
C HIS A 133 54.28 -60.20 -8.36
N ASN A 134 54.26 -59.77 -9.64
CA ASN A 134 54.03 -60.54 -10.92
C ASN A 134 52.61 -61.19 -11.14
N THR A 135 52.14 -61.68 -12.33
CA THR A 135 52.73 -62.19 -13.62
C THR A 135 51.91 -61.83 -14.91
N LEU A 136 52.37 -62.29 -16.11
CA LEU A 136 51.78 -62.24 -17.49
C LEU A 136 51.70 -63.70 -18.07
N PRO A 137 51.25 -64.06 -19.33
CA PRO A 137 51.00 -63.28 -20.59
C PRO A 137 49.80 -63.73 -21.51
N ASN A 138 49.78 -63.28 -22.79
CA ASN A 138 48.96 -63.69 -23.98
C ASN A 138 47.46 -63.26 -24.04
N GLY A 139 46.80 -63.01 -25.19
CA GLY A 139 47.26 -62.79 -26.59
C GLY A 139 46.14 -62.73 -27.68
N VAL A 140 46.33 -61.91 -28.73
CA VAL A 140 45.80 -62.00 -30.15
C VAL A 140 44.32 -61.64 -30.52
N SER A 141 44.20 -60.65 -31.44
CA SER A 141 43.20 -60.45 -32.55
C SER A 141 41.84 -59.69 -32.42
N ILE A 142 41.74 -58.61 -33.22
CA ILE A 142 40.68 -58.21 -34.19
C ILE A 142 39.20 -58.06 -33.75
N SER A 143 38.66 -56.83 -33.85
CA SER A 143 37.55 -56.48 -34.78
C SER A 143 37.25 -54.97 -34.83
N THR A 144 36.44 -54.54 -35.80
CA THR A 144 36.25 -53.15 -36.23
C THR A 144 35.00 -52.47 -35.69
N SER A 145 35.07 -51.15 -35.42
CA SER A 145 34.07 -50.20 -35.93
C SER A 145 34.62 -48.76 -35.89
N ALA A 146 34.21 -47.92 -36.85
CA ALA A 146 34.62 -46.52 -36.95
C ALA A 146 33.44 -45.59 -36.65
N LYS A 147 33.70 -44.44 -36.02
CA LYS A 147 32.79 -43.27 -36.05
C LYS A 147 33.49 -41.94 -35.79
N GLU A 148 33.47 -41.13 -36.84
CA GLU A 148 33.59 -39.67 -36.95
C GLU A 148 34.10 -38.83 -35.76
N ARG A 149 35.30 -38.26 -35.93
CA ARG A 149 35.74 -37.05 -35.21
C ARG A 149 34.95 -35.82 -35.69
N THR A 150 33.85 -35.47 -35.02
CA THR A 150 33.22 -34.15 -35.22
C THR A 150 33.87 -33.09 -34.32
N ASN A 151 34.74 -32.26 -34.91
CA ASN A 151 35.53 -31.27 -34.18
C ASN A 151 34.71 -30.02 -33.81
N ARG A 152 33.73 -30.18 -32.91
CA ARG A 152 32.95 -29.04 -32.38
C ARG A 152 33.82 -28.19 -31.47
N LYS A 153 34.21 -27.01 -31.97
CA LYS A 153 34.76 -25.93 -31.13
C LYS A 153 33.75 -25.60 -30.02
N ASN A 154 34.12 -25.85 -28.77
CA ASN A 154 33.38 -25.31 -27.64
C ASN A 154 33.53 -23.79 -27.65
N MET A 155 32.53 -23.08 -28.19
CA MET A 155 32.32 -21.68 -27.81
C MET A 155 31.93 -21.68 -26.34
N ALA A 156 32.89 -21.36 -25.48
CA ALA A 156 32.62 -21.18 -24.06
C ALA A 156 31.52 -20.13 -23.91
N ALA A 157 30.38 -20.53 -23.32
CA ALA A 157 29.31 -19.61 -23.00
C ALA A 157 29.91 -18.47 -22.15
N ARG A 158 29.78 -17.23 -22.63
CA ARG A 158 30.33 -16.06 -21.90
C ARG A 158 29.70 -16.06 -20.51
N LYS A 159 30.55 -16.22 -19.48
CA LYS A 159 30.13 -16.19 -18.07
C LYS A 159 29.33 -14.90 -17.86
N ALA A 160 28.08 -15.03 -17.41
CA ALA A 160 27.20 -13.90 -17.24
C ALA A 160 27.87 -12.85 -16.34
N SER A 161 27.93 -11.61 -16.82
CA SER A 161 28.49 -10.48 -16.08
C SER A 161 27.67 -10.22 -14.83
N SER A 162 28.33 -10.12 -13.67
CA SER A 162 27.68 -9.89 -12.38
C SER A 162 26.74 -8.66 -12.37
N PRO A 163 25.69 -8.67 -11.54
CA PRO A 163 24.82 -7.51 -11.33
C PRO A 163 25.61 -6.31 -10.77
N MET A 164 25.16 -5.08 -11.08
CA MET A 164 25.86 -3.86 -10.64
C MET A 164 25.68 -3.51 -9.15
N ALA A 165 24.68 -4.11 -8.50
CA ALA A 165 24.37 -3.96 -7.08
C ALA A 165 23.70 -5.27 -6.59
N PRO A 166 23.73 -5.59 -5.29
CA PRO A 166 22.95 -6.70 -4.76
C PRO A 166 21.46 -6.48 -5.01
N ALA A 167 20.69 -7.57 -5.10
CA ALA A 167 19.24 -7.48 -5.08
C ALA A 167 18.75 -6.96 -3.71
N PHE A 168 17.61 -6.27 -3.72
CA PHE A 168 16.95 -5.78 -2.52
C PHE A 168 15.43 -5.90 -2.67
N MET A 169 14.71 -5.82 -1.56
CA MET A 169 13.25 -5.78 -1.57
C MET A 169 12.72 -4.56 -0.82
N VAL A 170 11.55 -4.07 -1.21
CA VAL A 170 10.73 -3.13 -0.44
C VAL A 170 9.32 -3.69 -0.28
N SER A 171 8.64 -3.32 0.82
CA SER A 171 7.26 -3.73 1.06
C SER A 171 6.42 -2.66 1.72
N ALA A 172 5.17 -2.55 1.31
CA ALA A 172 4.18 -1.63 1.88
C ALA A 172 2.91 -2.39 2.30
N PRO A 173 2.23 -2.00 3.39
CA PRO A 173 0.95 -2.57 3.80
C PRO A 173 -0.21 -2.06 2.94
N GLY A 174 -1.27 -2.86 2.87
CA GLY A 174 -2.60 -2.39 2.52
C GLY A 174 -3.24 -1.57 3.65
N LYS A 175 -4.46 -1.09 3.44
CA LYS A 175 -5.21 -0.29 4.41
C LYS A 175 -6.68 -0.66 4.49
N VAL A 176 -7.27 -0.49 5.67
CA VAL A 176 -8.72 -0.56 5.89
C VAL A 176 -9.24 0.76 6.45
N ILE A 177 -10.53 1.04 6.25
CA ILE A 177 -11.22 2.07 7.03
C ILE A 177 -11.71 1.40 8.32
N VAL A 178 -11.35 1.99 9.45
CA VAL A 178 -11.66 1.51 10.80
C VAL A 178 -12.95 2.17 11.28
N TYR A 179 -13.06 3.49 11.10
CA TYR A 179 -14.23 4.31 11.40
C TYR A 179 -14.39 5.44 10.37
N GLY A 180 -15.61 6.00 10.24
CA GLY A 180 -15.89 7.16 9.40
C GLY A 180 -16.27 6.87 7.95
N GLU A 181 -16.60 5.62 7.63
CA GLU A 181 -17.19 5.25 6.34
C GLU A 181 -18.39 6.14 5.99
N HIS A 182 -18.44 6.62 4.75
CA HIS A 182 -19.39 7.62 4.21
C HIS A 182 -19.39 9.00 4.90
N ALA A 183 -19.28 9.08 6.23
CA ALA A 183 -19.23 10.33 6.99
C ALA A 183 -18.12 11.28 6.50
N VAL A 184 -16.95 10.72 6.15
CA VAL A 184 -15.84 11.48 5.54
C VAL A 184 -16.20 12.21 4.24
N VAL A 185 -17.13 11.68 3.44
CA VAL A 185 -17.60 12.34 2.20
C VAL A 185 -18.30 13.66 2.53
N HIS A 186 -18.97 13.70 3.69
CA HIS A 186 -19.74 14.82 4.24
C HIS A 186 -18.95 15.68 5.25
N GLY A 187 -17.62 15.61 5.25
CA GLY A 187 -16.75 16.50 6.04
C GLY A 187 -16.46 16.04 7.47
N LYS A 188 -16.83 14.80 7.82
CA LYS A 188 -16.51 14.20 9.14
C LYS A 188 -15.12 13.55 9.15
N ALA A 189 -14.69 13.09 10.31
CA ALA A 189 -13.52 12.24 10.41
C ALA A 189 -13.74 10.87 9.76
N ALA A 190 -12.65 10.31 9.24
CA ALA A 190 -12.44 8.87 9.15
C ALA A 190 -11.07 8.49 9.72
N MET A 191 -10.99 7.29 10.26
CA MET A 191 -9.76 6.67 10.72
C MET A 191 -9.41 5.51 9.78
N ALA A 192 -8.25 5.59 9.15
CA ALA A 192 -7.72 4.56 8.26
C ALA A 192 -6.45 3.97 8.87
N ALA A 193 -6.30 2.66 8.81
CA ALA A 193 -5.19 1.94 9.43
C ALA A 193 -4.56 0.92 8.47
N ALA A 194 -3.26 0.71 8.63
CA ALA A 194 -2.49 -0.27 7.88
C ALA A 194 -2.89 -1.69 8.29
N ILE A 195 -2.83 -2.63 7.34
CA ILE A 195 -2.97 -4.06 7.59
C ILE A 195 -1.71 -4.82 7.15
N SER A 196 -1.39 -5.91 7.84
CA SER A 196 -0.20 -6.73 7.56
C SER A 196 -0.27 -7.57 6.26
N LEU A 197 -1.30 -7.40 5.43
CA LEU A 197 -1.28 -7.84 4.03
C LEU A 197 -0.51 -6.81 3.20
N ARG A 198 0.47 -7.23 2.40
CA ARG A 198 1.48 -6.31 1.82
C ARG A 198 1.65 -6.48 0.32
N SER A 199 2.16 -5.44 -0.35
CA SER A 199 2.82 -5.59 -1.65
C SER A 199 4.32 -5.68 -1.45
N TYR A 200 4.96 -6.60 -2.15
CA TYR A 200 6.38 -6.92 -2.07
C TYR A 200 7.01 -6.72 -3.43
N LEU A 201 8.01 -5.85 -3.51
CA LEU A 201 8.74 -5.54 -4.73
C LEU A 201 10.18 -5.98 -4.58
N HIS A 202 10.59 -6.94 -5.40
CA HIS A 202 11.97 -7.39 -5.57
C HIS A 202 12.63 -6.65 -6.73
N VAL A 203 13.87 -6.20 -6.52
CA VAL A 203 14.61 -5.40 -7.51
C VAL A 203 15.96 -6.03 -7.79
N THR A 204 16.09 -6.67 -8.95
CA THR A 204 17.36 -7.19 -9.48
C THR A 204 18.02 -6.13 -10.36
N THR A 205 19.17 -5.59 -9.94
CA THR A 205 19.94 -4.67 -10.80
C THR A 205 20.75 -5.48 -11.82
N LEU A 206 20.58 -5.20 -13.11
CA LEU A 206 21.28 -5.88 -14.20
C LEU A 206 22.76 -5.47 -14.28
N SER A 207 23.50 -6.08 -15.20
CA SER A 207 24.88 -5.70 -15.49
C SER A 207 24.97 -4.51 -16.47
N LYS A 208 26.14 -3.89 -16.56
CA LYS A 208 26.42 -2.75 -17.46
C LYS A 208 26.12 -2.98 -18.95
N SER A 209 26.01 -4.23 -19.41
CA SER A 209 25.68 -4.56 -20.81
C SER A 209 24.19 -4.60 -21.11
N HIS A 210 23.31 -4.51 -20.11
CA HIS A 210 21.86 -4.50 -20.28
C HIS A 210 21.29 -3.13 -19.91
N ARG A 211 20.90 -2.37 -20.93
CA ARG A 211 20.26 -1.05 -20.79
C ARG A 211 18.73 -1.16 -20.84
N THR A 212 18.19 -2.22 -20.25
CA THR A 212 16.77 -2.55 -20.27
C THR A 212 16.15 -2.43 -18.89
N VAL A 213 14.89 -2.00 -18.85
CA VAL A 213 14.10 -1.92 -17.62
C VAL A 213 12.84 -2.77 -17.75
N THR A 214 12.65 -3.72 -16.82
CA THR A 214 11.59 -4.73 -16.87
C THR A 214 10.64 -4.57 -15.69
N LEU A 215 9.33 -4.53 -15.97
CA LEU A 215 8.27 -4.49 -14.97
C LEU A 215 7.48 -5.80 -15.02
N ASN A 216 7.56 -6.58 -13.94
CA ASN A 216 7.00 -7.93 -13.86
C ASN A 216 6.03 -8.04 -12.67
N PHE A 217 4.75 -7.74 -12.88
CA PHE A 217 3.72 -7.90 -11.87
C PHE A 217 3.03 -9.26 -12.09
N ARG A 218 3.63 -10.31 -11.53
CA ARG A 218 3.23 -11.71 -11.76
C ARG A 218 1.75 -11.97 -11.44
N ASP A 219 1.23 -11.41 -10.34
CA ASP A 219 -0.15 -11.68 -9.89
C ASP A 219 -1.24 -11.12 -10.83
N ILE A 220 -0.90 -10.20 -11.75
CA ILE A 220 -1.80 -9.75 -12.83
C ILE A 220 -1.39 -10.28 -14.21
N GLY A 221 -0.22 -10.91 -14.34
CA GLY A 221 0.31 -11.41 -15.61
C GLY A 221 0.84 -10.31 -16.54
N LEU A 222 1.29 -9.18 -15.97
CA LEU A 222 2.05 -8.14 -16.66
C LEU A 222 3.54 -8.49 -16.59
N ASP A 223 4.14 -8.70 -17.76
CA ASP A 223 5.59 -8.81 -17.94
C ASP A 223 5.93 -7.98 -19.19
N HIS A 224 6.74 -6.94 -19.02
CA HIS A 224 7.13 -6.06 -20.12
C HIS A 224 8.51 -5.44 -19.88
N THR A 225 9.27 -5.22 -20.94
CA THR A 225 10.62 -4.66 -20.90
C THR A 225 10.76 -3.52 -21.90
N TRP A 226 11.22 -2.36 -21.43
CA TRP A 226 11.59 -1.22 -22.27
C TRP A 226 13.11 -1.13 -22.40
N ASP A 227 13.57 -0.63 -23.54
CA ASP A 227 14.94 -0.12 -23.69
C ASP A 227 15.04 1.28 -23.05
N ILE A 228 15.97 1.47 -22.12
CA ILE A 228 16.18 2.74 -21.41
C ILE A 228 16.56 3.85 -22.40
N ASP A 229 17.31 3.54 -23.45
CA ASP A 229 17.74 4.54 -24.45
C ASP A 229 16.58 5.00 -25.36
N SER A 230 15.45 4.28 -25.37
CA SER A 230 14.26 4.59 -26.17
C SER A 230 13.24 5.51 -25.47
N LEU A 231 13.43 5.83 -24.19
CA LEU A 231 12.47 6.57 -23.37
C LEU A 231 12.64 8.11 -23.53
N PRO A 232 11.59 8.92 -23.26
CA PRO A 232 11.54 10.35 -23.60
C PRO A 232 12.31 11.25 -22.60
N TRP A 233 13.59 10.94 -22.36
CA TRP A 233 14.44 11.61 -21.36
C TRP A 233 14.57 13.12 -21.57
N ASP A 234 14.68 13.59 -22.82
CA ASP A 234 14.89 15.01 -23.14
C ASP A 234 13.80 15.91 -22.55
N LEU A 235 12.54 15.46 -22.54
CA LEU A 235 11.42 16.21 -21.97
C LEU A 235 11.43 16.17 -20.44
N PHE A 236 11.70 15.00 -19.85
CA PHE A 236 11.78 14.83 -18.40
C PHE A 236 13.00 15.53 -17.77
N HIS A 237 14.08 15.72 -18.52
CA HIS A 237 15.28 16.44 -18.06
C HIS A 237 15.33 17.90 -18.52
N HIS A 238 14.37 18.37 -19.32
CA HIS A 238 14.25 19.77 -19.73
C HIS A 238 14.15 20.70 -18.50
N PRO A 239 14.92 21.81 -18.40
CA PRO A 239 15.03 22.60 -17.17
C PRO A 239 13.72 23.16 -16.59
N SER A 240 12.67 23.36 -17.40
CA SER A 240 11.36 23.81 -16.91
C SER A 240 10.42 22.68 -16.44
N LYS A 241 10.76 21.42 -16.74
CA LYS A 241 9.94 20.22 -16.46
C LYS A 241 10.56 19.34 -15.39
N LYS A 242 11.89 19.23 -15.40
CA LYS A 242 12.69 18.40 -14.50
C LYS A 242 12.26 18.54 -13.05
N LYS A 243 12.11 17.39 -12.38
CA LYS A 243 11.85 17.29 -10.95
C LYS A 243 13.08 16.74 -10.24
N PHE A 244 13.20 17.08 -8.97
CA PHE A 244 14.17 16.52 -8.05
C PHE A 244 13.45 15.72 -6.96
N TYR A 245 14.13 14.74 -6.37
CA TYR A 245 13.54 13.85 -5.35
C TYR A 245 12.99 14.58 -4.12
N TYR A 246 13.43 15.81 -3.87
CA TYR A 246 13.00 16.67 -2.76
C TYR A 246 11.85 17.63 -3.12
N ASP A 247 11.45 17.72 -4.40
CA ASP A 247 10.41 18.65 -4.83
C ASP A 247 9.03 18.31 -4.23
N LEU A 248 8.23 19.35 -4.00
CA LEU A 248 6.83 19.19 -3.61
C LEU A 248 5.99 18.82 -4.85
N VAL A 249 5.90 17.52 -5.14
CA VAL A 249 5.08 16.98 -6.23
C VAL A 249 3.65 16.72 -5.78
N THR A 250 2.69 17.47 -6.35
CA THR A 250 1.27 17.47 -5.95
C THR A 250 0.29 17.28 -7.12
N ALA A 251 0.80 17.21 -8.35
CA ALA A 251 0.03 17.01 -9.58
C ALA A 251 0.90 16.35 -10.66
N LEU A 252 0.25 15.72 -11.65
CA LEU A 252 0.91 15.28 -12.89
C LEU A 252 1.14 16.48 -13.83
N ASP A 253 2.29 16.52 -14.48
CA ASP A 253 2.51 17.44 -15.61
C ASP A 253 1.90 16.80 -16.88
N PRO A 254 0.98 17.49 -17.60
CA PRO A 254 0.30 16.91 -18.75
C PRO A 254 1.24 16.51 -19.90
N GLU A 255 2.29 17.27 -20.17
CA GLU A 255 3.23 16.99 -21.26
C GLU A 255 4.11 15.77 -20.93
N LEU A 256 4.53 15.64 -19.68
CA LEU A 256 5.27 14.46 -19.20
C LEU A 256 4.39 13.20 -19.24
N LEU A 257 3.10 13.33 -18.87
CA LEU A 257 2.15 12.23 -18.97
C LEU A 257 1.86 11.83 -20.42
N ASP A 258 1.68 12.81 -21.32
CA ASP A 258 1.47 12.57 -22.75
C ASP A 258 2.67 11.89 -23.40
N ALA A 259 3.90 12.26 -23.01
CA ALA A 259 5.12 11.58 -23.46
C ALA A 259 5.25 10.12 -22.96
N VAL A 260 4.68 9.78 -21.79
CA VAL A 260 4.68 8.40 -21.27
C VAL A 260 3.68 7.50 -21.98
N LYS A 261 2.53 8.03 -22.43
CA LYS A 261 1.41 7.23 -22.99
C LYS A 261 1.83 6.24 -24.07
N PRO A 262 2.60 6.58 -25.13
CA PRO A 262 2.95 5.62 -26.17
C PRO A 262 3.74 4.40 -25.64
N HIS A 263 4.63 4.61 -24.68
CA HIS A 263 5.44 3.56 -24.07
C HIS A 263 4.63 2.70 -23.09
N ALA A 264 3.66 3.29 -22.39
CA ALA A 264 2.74 2.57 -21.51
C ALA A 264 1.65 1.80 -22.29
N GLU A 265 1.15 2.33 -23.40
CA GLU A 265 0.13 1.69 -24.24
C GLU A 265 0.69 0.54 -25.09
N ALA A 266 2.00 0.50 -25.32
CA ALA A 266 2.70 -0.63 -25.94
C ALA A 266 2.65 -1.93 -25.12
N VAL A 267 2.28 -1.90 -23.83
CA VAL A 267 2.20 -3.11 -23.01
C VAL A 267 0.98 -3.95 -23.37
N SER A 268 1.17 -5.28 -23.32
CA SER A 268 0.08 -6.26 -23.24
C SER A 268 -0.96 -6.18 -24.37
N LEU A 269 -0.56 -5.80 -25.59
CA LEU A 269 -1.43 -5.62 -26.76
C LEU A 269 -2.34 -6.82 -27.09
N GLY A 270 -1.94 -8.05 -26.74
CA GLY A 270 -2.72 -9.27 -26.92
C GLY A 270 -3.54 -9.72 -25.70
N ARG A 271 -3.72 -8.88 -24.67
CA ARG A 271 -4.57 -9.17 -23.49
C ARG A 271 -5.96 -8.55 -23.64
N PRO A 272 -7.02 -9.13 -23.00
CA PRO A 272 -8.36 -8.53 -22.96
C PRO A 272 -8.35 -7.11 -22.38
N ASP A 273 -9.23 -6.23 -22.87
CA ASP A 273 -9.18 -4.78 -22.58
C ASP A 273 -9.17 -4.44 -21.09
N GLU A 274 -10.00 -5.06 -20.25
CA GLU A 274 -9.99 -4.76 -18.80
C GLU A 274 -8.67 -5.18 -18.12
N GLN A 275 -8.04 -6.28 -18.55
CA GLN A 275 -6.70 -6.65 -18.06
C GLN A 275 -5.64 -5.68 -18.60
N ARG A 276 -5.66 -5.38 -19.91
CA ARG A 276 -4.72 -4.43 -20.54
C ARG A 276 -4.83 -3.04 -19.92
N LYS A 277 -6.02 -2.57 -19.57
CA LYS A 277 -6.29 -1.28 -18.91
C LYS A 277 -5.68 -1.18 -17.51
N ILE A 278 -5.64 -2.28 -16.74
CA ILE A 278 -4.86 -2.37 -15.50
C ILE A 278 -3.37 -2.29 -15.82
N HIS A 279 -2.90 -3.08 -16.79
CA HIS A 279 -1.49 -3.16 -17.15
C HIS A 279 -0.91 -1.82 -17.64
N VAL A 280 -1.65 -1.10 -18.51
CA VAL A 280 -1.29 0.23 -19.01
C VAL A 280 -1.23 1.23 -17.85
N ARG A 281 -2.18 1.21 -16.90
CA ARG A 281 -2.13 2.08 -15.70
C ARG A 281 -0.90 1.82 -14.82
N SER A 282 -0.58 0.55 -14.57
CA SER A 282 0.64 0.17 -13.85
C SER A 282 1.91 0.60 -14.59
N ALA A 283 1.95 0.44 -15.91
CA ALA A 283 3.05 0.88 -16.76
C ALA A 283 3.21 2.41 -16.77
N THR A 284 2.12 3.18 -16.92
CA THR A 284 2.14 4.65 -16.85
C THR A 284 2.66 5.14 -15.51
N SER A 285 2.18 4.56 -14.40
CA SER A 285 2.63 4.88 -13.05
C SER A 285 4.14 4.61 -12.89
N PHE A 286 4.59 3.42 -13.27
CA PHE A 286 6.00 3.05 -13.21
C PHE A 286 6.90 3.95 -14.07
N LEU A 287 6.56 4.14 -15.36
CA LEU A 287 7.36 4.93 -16.30
C LEU A 287 7.43 6.40 -15.87
N TYR A 288 6.31 7.00 -15.45
CA TYR A 288 6.29 8.38 -14.98
C TYR A 288 7.21 8.57 -13.76
N LEU A 289 7.18 7.64 -12.80
CA LEU A 289 8.08 7.68 -11.64
C LEU A 289 9.55 7.43 -12.02
N PHE A 290 9.83 6.42 -12.86
CA PHE A 290 11.18 6.07 -13.31
C PHE A 290 11.84 7.21 -14.10
N LEU A 291 11.07 7.90 -14.97
CA LEU A 291 11.57 9.04 -15.76
C LEU A 291 11.70 10.32 -14.93
N SER A 292 10.85 10.52 -13.92
CA SER A 292 10.92 11.69 -13.02
C SER A 292 12.06 11.59 -12.00
N LEU A 293 12.37 10.39 -11.51
CA LEU A 293 13.41 10.16 -10.49
C LEU A 293 14.75 9.73 -11.09
N GLY A 294 14.74 9.07 -12.25
CA GLY A 294 15.91 8.46 -12.87
C GLY A 294 16.67 9.35 -13.86
N SER A 295 17.57 8.71 -14.61
CA SER A 295 18.37 9.33 -15.67
C SER A 295 18.64 8.32 -16.79
N PRO A 296 19.09 8.77 -17.98
CA PRO A 296 19.63 7.86 -19.00
C PRO A 296 20.76 6.96 -18.45
N GLN A 297 21.49 7.41 -17.43
CA GLN A 297 22.57 6.69 -16.78
C GLN A 297 22.10 5.72 -15.68
N SER A 298 20.79 5.61 -15.43
CA SER A 298 20.22 4.58 -14.56
C SER A 298 20.65 3.17 -15.02
N PRO A 299 21.01 2.26 -14.09
CA PRO A 299 21.30 0.89 -14.46
C PRO A 299 20.03 0.18 -14.95
N GLY A 300 20.19 -0.81 -15.84
CA GLY A 300 19.11 -1.74 -16.15
C GLY A 300 18.67 -2.49 -14.89
N ALA A 301 17.38 -2.78 -14.77
CA ALA A 301 16.82 -3.44 -13.59
C ALA A 301 15.52 -4.18 -13.89
N VAL A 302 15.26 -5.25 -13.14
CA VAL A 302 13.98 -5.98 -13.13
C VAL A 302 13.26 -5.68 -11.83
N TYR A 303 12.00 -5.25 -11.96
CA TYR A 303 11.10 -4.89 -10.87
C TYR A 303 9.99 -5.95 -10.81
N THR A 304 10.20 -7.00 -10.00
CA THR A 304 9.22 -8.08 -9.82
C THR A 304 8.32 -7.79 -8.63
N MET A 305 7.00 -7.77 -8.83
CA MET A 305 6.00 -7.50 -7.79
C MET A 305 5.16 -8.74 -7.50
N ARG A 306 4.98 -9.04 -6.21
CA ARG A 306 3.96 -9.95 -5.67
C ARG A 306 3.16 -9.23 -4.57
N SER A 307 1.93 -9.65 -4.26
CA SER A 307 1.19 -9.07 -3.13
C SER A 307 0.25 -10.06 -2.44
N THR A 308 0.20 -9.98 -1.11
CA THR A 308 -0.81 -10.65 -0.28
C THR A 308 -2.06 -9.79 -0.06
N ILE A 309 -2.14 -8.59 -0.65
CA ILE A 309 -3.33 -7.73 -0.63
C ILE A 309 -4.32 -8.17 -1.73
N PRO A 310 -5.57 -8.52 -1.38
CA PRO A 310 -6.60 -8.92 -2.34
C PRO A 310 -6.88 -7.86 -3.42
N ILE A 311 -6.72 -8.25 -4.68
CA ILE A 311 -6.92 -7.36 -5.84
C ILE A 311 -8.39 -6.92 -5.93
N GLY A 312 -8.62 -5.62 -6.10
CA GLY A 312 -9.96 -5.03 -6.28
C GLY A 312 -10.81 -4.89 -5.01
N ALA A 313 -10.39 -5.45 -3.86
CA ALA A 313 -11.17 -5.43 -2.61
C ALA A 313 -11.34 -4.03 -1.96
N GLY A 314 -10.60 -3.02 -2.43
CA GLY A 314 -10.64 -1.64 -1.89
C GLY A 314 -9.61 -1.35 -0.79
N LEU A 315 -8.62 -2.23 -0.62
CA LEU A 315 -7.65 -2.27 0.47
C LEU A 315 -6.37 -1.46 0.20
N GLY A 316 -6.40 -0.50 -0.73
CA GLY A 316 -5.25 0.34 -1.08
C GLY A 316 -4.10 -0.38 -1.81
N SER A 317 -4.35 -1.51 -2.49
CA SER A 317 -3.29 -2.29 -3.15
C SER A 317 -2.50 -1.51 -4.22
N SER A 318 -3.15 -0.60 -4.96
CA SER A 318 -2.46 0.27 -5.92
C SER A 318 -1.56 1.30 -5.23
N ALA A 319 -2.01 1.88 -4.11
CA ALA A 319 -1.22 2.79 -3.30
C ALA A 319 -0.01 2.09 -2.67
N SER A 320 -0.20 0.87 -2.15
CA SER A 320 0.88 -0.01 -1.68
C SER A 320 1.92 -0.28 -2.79
N VAL A 321 1.47 -0.62 -4.01
CA VAL A 321 2.34 -0.74 -5.20
C VAL A 321 3.08 0.57 -5.49
N CYS A 322 2.41 1.72 -5.46
CA CYS A 322 3.04 3.03 -5.73
C CYS A 322 4.06 3.43 -4.65
N VAL A 323 3.82 3.08 -3.38
CA VAL A 323 4.76 3.25 -2.27
C VAL A 323 6.00 2.38 -2.49
N CYS A 324 5.82 1.10 -2.84
CA CYS A 324 6.94 0.22 -3.19
C CYS A 324 7.75 0.74 -4.39
N LEU A 325 7.11 1.11 -5.50
CA LEU A 325 7.80 1.66 -6.67
C LEU A 325 8.59 2.92 -6.31
N SER A 326 7.98 3.85 -5.57
CA SER A 326 8.62 5.09 -5.15
C SER A 326 9.81 4.84 -4.22
N ALA A 327 9.65 3.98 -3.22
CA ALA A 327 10.73 3.62 -2.29
C ALA A 327 11.90 2.92 -2.98
N ALA A 328 11.64 2.01 -3.93
CA ALA A 328 12.67 1.35 -4.72
C ALA A 328 13.49 2.35 -5.55
N LEU A 329 12.80 3.20 -6.33
CA LEU A 329 13.44 4.20 -7.19
C LEU A 329 14.26 5.21 -6.37
N LEU A 330 13.69 5.73 -5.28
CA LEU A 330 14.38 6.65 -4.36
C LEU A 330 15.59 5.97 -3.67
N THR A 331 15.52 4.66 -3.37
CA THR A 331 16.66 3.88 -2.86
C THR A 331 17.79 3.76 -3.89
N GLN A 332 17.45 3.43 -5.15
CA GLN A 332 18.44 3.23 -6.22
C GLN A 332 19.23 4.51 -6.55
N ILE A 333 18.56 5.67 -6.54
CA ILE A 333 19.24 6.98 -6.70
C ILE A 333 19.89 7.50 -5.41
N ARG A 334 19.85 6.73 -4.32
CA ARG A 334 20.39 7.07 -2.99
C ARG A 334 19.77 8.34 -2.37
N ALA A 335 18.51 8.62 -2.68
CA ALA A 335 17.73 9.73 -2.14
C ALA A 335 17.03 9.39 -0.81
N LEU A 336 17.23 8.18 -0.27
CA LEU A 336 16.75 7.78 1.06
C LEU A 336 17.90 7.49 2.03
N ALA A 337 17.77 7.99 3.25
CA ALA A 337 18.46 7.41 4.40
C ALA A 337 17.74 6.10 4.77
N GLY A 338 18.44 4.97 4.73
CA GLY A 338 17.88 3.67 5.09
C GLY A 338 17.46 3.63 6.57
N PRO A 339 16.41 2.88 6.94
CA PRO A 339 15.89 2.92 8.29
C PRO A 339 16.87 2.26 9.28
N HIS A 340 17.07 2.90 10.41
CA HIS A 340 18.01 2.49 11.47
C HIS A 340 17.29 2.47 12.83
N PRO A 341 17.62 1.58 13.77
CA PRO A 341 17.05 1.60 15.12
C PRO A 341 17.22 2.97 15.81
N ASP A 342 18.39 3.57 15.65
CA ASP A 342 18.74 4.89 16.22
C ASP A 342 18.43 6.07 15.27
N GLN A 343 17.57 5.89 14.26
CA GLN A 343 17.20 6.97 13.34
C GLN A 343 16.34 8.02 14.08
N PRO A 344 16.70 9.32 14.05
CA PRO A 344 15.84 10.38 14.57
C PRO A 344 14.45 10.34 13.91
N SER A 345 13.40 10.57 14.69
CA SER A 345 12.02 10.36 14.27
C SER A 345 11.50 11.42 13.29
N ASP A 346 12.09 12.61 13.33
CA ASP A 346 11.92 13.69 12.35
C ASP A 346 12.59 13.36 11.01
N GLU A 347 13.81 12.83 11.04
CA GLU A 347 14.49 12.28 9.85
C GLU A 347 13.71 11.11 9.26
N ALA A 348 13.18 10.19 10.08
CA ALA A 348 12.31 9.12 9.61
C ALA A 348 11.02 9.64 8.95
N GLU A 349 10.38 10.68 9.50
CA GLU A 349 9.22 11.34 8.87
C GLU A 349 9.58 11.96 7.51
N VAL A 350 10.74 12.62 7.40
CA VAL A 350 11.25 13.20 6.15
C VAL A 350 11.42 12.13 5.06
N GLN A 351 11.85 10.92 5.41
CA GLN A 351 11.94 9.81 4.47
C GLN A 351 10.56 9.24 4.09
N ILE A 352 9.67 9.02 5.09
CA ILE A 352 8.29 8.55 4.88
C ILE A 352 7.53 9.49 3.94
N GLU A 353 7.58 10.79 4.21
CA GLU A 353 6.84 11.81 3.45
C GLU A 353 7.44 12.05 2.05
N ARG A 354 8.76 11.83 1.86
CA ARG A 354 9.36 11.81 0.51
C ARG A 354 8.79 10.65 -0.32
N ILE A 355 8.68 9.45 0.25
CA ILE A 355 8.06 8.29 -0.40
C ILE A 355 6.55 8.53 -0.63
N ASN A 356 5.87 9.18 0.31
CA ASN A 356 4.44 9.50 0.24
C ASN A 356 4.10 10.42 -0.95
N ARG A 357 4.88 11.50 -1.16
CA ARG A 357 4.68 12.44 -2.27
C ARG A 357 4.81 11.78 -3.64
N TRP A 358 5.86 10.99 -3.84
CA TRP A 358 6.06 10.28 -5.11
C TRP A 358 5.00 9.19 -5.33
N SER A 359 4.60 8.47 -4.29
CA SER A 359 3.55 7.45 -4.41
C SER A 359 2.15 8.03 -4.65
N PHE A 360 1.85 9.23 -4.15
CA PHE A 360 0.63 9.99 -4.47
C PHE A 360 0.54 10.32 -5.97
N VAL A 361 1.66 10.74 -6.59
CA VAL A 361 1.74 10.96 -8.05
C VAL A 361 1.62 9.65 -8.83
N GLY A 362 2.20 8.56 -8.30
CA GLY A 362 2.00 7.21 -8.83
C GLY A 362 0.53 6.79 -8.84
N GLU A 363 -0.22 7.09 -7.77
CA GLU A 363 -1.67 6.84 -7.68
C GLU A 363 -2.49 7.73 -8.62
N MET A 364 -2.05 8.98 -8.90
CA MET A 364 -2.69 9.81 -9.93
C MET A 364 -2.65 9.16 -11.31
N CYS A 365 -1.55 8.48 -11.66
CA CYS A 365 -1.45 7.74 -12.93
C CYS A 365 -2.44 6.57 -13.04
N ILE A 366 -2.93 6.04 -11.91
CA ILE A 366 -3.82 4.87 -11.84
C ILE A 366 -5.29 5.30 -11.69
N HIS A 367 -5.58 6.31 -10.87
CA HIS A 367 -6.95 6.72 -10.49
C HIS A 367 -7.33 8.15 -10.86
N GLY A 368 -6.39 8.96 -11.36
CA GLY A 368 -6.60 10.36 -11.72
C GLY A 368 -6.65 11.31 -10.51
N ASN A 369 -7.60 11.11 -9.59
CA ASN A 369 -7.82 11.99 -8.43
C ASN A 369 -7.91 11.20 -7.10
N PRO A 370 -6.79 10.62 -6.61
CA PRO A 370 -6.72 9.95 -5.32
C PRO A 370 -6.85 10.93 -4.15
N SER A 371 -7.30 10.44 -2.98
CA SER A 371 -7.52 11.27 -1.78
C SER A 371 -6.28 11.52 -0.91
N GLY A 372 -5.13 10.90 -1.25
CA GLY A 372 -3.91 10.93 -0.44
C GLY A 372 -3.91 9.96 0.76
N VAL A 373 -5.08 9.44 1.17
CA VAL A 373 -5.22 8.59 2.37
C VAL A 373 -4.48 7.27 2.21
N ASP A 374 -4.76 6.54 1.14
CA ASP A 374 -4.30 5.16 0.99
C ASP A 374 -2.76 5.07 0.90
N ASN A 375 -2.13 6.01 0.18
CA ASN A 375 -0.67 6.12 0.11
C ASN A 375 -0.05 6.64 1.41
N THR A 376 -0.71 7.55 2.14
CA THR A 376 -0.16 8.04 3.43
C THR A 376 -0.21 6.94 4.52
N VAL A 377 -1.22 6.07 4.50
CA VAL A 377 -1.25 4.86 5.36
C VAL A 377 -0.19 3.85 4.92
N ALA A 378 -0.08 3.56 3.62
CA ALA A 378 0.89 2.59 3.11
C ALA A 378 2.35 3.05 3.33
N ALA A 379 2.66 4.35 3.23
CA ALA A 379 3.98 4.88 3.54
C ALA A 379 4.25 4.86 5.06
N GLY A 380 3.36 5.44 5.87
CA GLY A 380 3.64 5.70 7.30
C GLY A 380 3.24 4.60 8.29
N GLY A 381 2.44 3.61 7.87
CA GLY A 381 1.95 2.54 8.74
C GLY A 381 0.96 3.02 9.80
N LYS A 382 0.78 2.18 10.83
CA LYS A 382 -0.08 2.43 12.00
C LYS A 382 -1.48 2.86 11.58
N ALA A 383 -1.92 4.06 11.95
CA ALA A 383 -3.15 4.66 11.47
C ALA A 383 -3.00 6.17 11.27
N LEU A 384 -3.99 6.75 10.58
CA LEU A 384 -4.19 8.19 10.51
C LEU A 384 -5.66 8.54 10.71
N LEU A 385 -5.89 9.75 11.23
CA LEU A 385 -7.17 10.44 11.20
C LEU A 385 -7.17 11.38 9.98
N TYR A 386 -8.23 11.32 9.18
CA TYR A 386 -8.45 12.17 8.00
C TYR A 386 -9.76 12.94 8.17
N ARG A 387 -9.74 14.26 7.93
CA ARG A 387 -10.94 15.08 7.73
C ARG A 387 -10.86 15.76 6.36
N ARG A 388 -11.92 15.62 5.56
CA ARG A 388 -12.02 16.22 4.24
C ARG A 388 -12.10 17.75 4.35
N GLY A 389 -11.23 18.45 3.64
CA GLY A 389 -11.13 19.91 3.60
C GLY A 389 -10.31 20.37 2.40
N ASP A 390 -10.00 21.66 2.33
CA ASP A 390 -9.07 22.24 1.36
C ASP A 390 -8.11 23.20 2.10
N PRO A 391 -6.86 22.79 2.41
CA PRO A 391 -6.33 21.43 2.24
C PRO A 391 -7.02 20.40 3.17
N PRO A 392 -6.95 19.09 2.86
CA PRO A 392 -7.44 18.04 3.76
C PRO A 392 -6.58 17.98 5.03
N MET A 393 -7.22 17.73 6.18
CA MET A 393 -6.51 17.56 7.45
C MET A 393 -6.14 16.09 7.64
N VAL A 394 -4.84 15.82 7.78
CA VAL A 394 -4.29 14.49 8.02
C VAL A 394 -3.50 14.53 9.34
N THR A 395 -3.79 13.58 10.23
CA THR A 395 -3.12 13.48 11.54
C THR A 395 -2.67 12.04 11.77
N PRO A 396 -1.36 11.74 11.78
CA PRO A 396 -0.85 10.41 12.11
C PRO A 396 -1.25 10.00 13.54
N VAL A 397 -1.56 8.72 13.73
CA VAL A 397 -1.87 8.09 15.02
C VAL A 397 -0.82 7.01 15.28
N PRO A 398 0.41 7.38 15.69
CA PRO A 398 1.53 6.45 15.82
C PRO A 398 1.34 5.45 16.97
N ASN A 399 0.54 5.80 17.98
CA ASN A 399 0.20 4.95 19.11
C ASN A 399 -0.89 3.92 18.78
N PHE A 400 -1.34 3.78 17.53
CA PHE A 400 -2.42 2.86 17.17
C PHE A 400 -2.06 1.39 17.53
N PRO A 401 -2.91 0.68 18.29
CA PRO A 401 -2.59 -0.66 18.79
C PRO A 401 -2.56 -1.70 17.67
N GLU A 402 -1.66 -2.67 17.78
CA GLU A 402 -1.66 -3.87 16.94
C GLU A 402 -2.71 -4.87 17.46
N ALA A 403 -3.54 -5.41 16.57
CA ALA A 403 -4.61 -6.34 16.92
C ALA A 403 -4.84 -7.41 15.83
N ARG A 404 -5.18 -8.65 16.22
CA ARG A 404 -5.54 -9.74 15.30
C ARG A 404 -6.84 -9.39 14.58
N LEU A 405 -6.81 -9.43 13.25
CA LEU A 405 -7.89 -8.97 12.39
C LEU A 405 -8.21 -10.04 11.33
N LEU A 406 -9.48 -10.46 11.26
CA LEU A 406 -9.95 -11.18 10.07
C LEU A 406 -10.49 -10.16 9.07
N LEU A 407 -10.13 -10.36 7.81
CA LEU A 407 -10.67 -9.66 6.66
C LEU A 407 -11.46 -10.70 5.85
N VAL A 408 -12.78 -10.52 5.74
CA VAL A 408 -13.63 -11.47 5.02
C VAL A 408 -14.21 -10.82 3.78
N ASN A 409 -13.82 -11.31 2.61
CA ASN A 409 -14.36 -10.88 1.32
C ASN A 409 -15.71 -11.58 1.07
N THR A 410 -16.76 -10.80 0.87
CA THR A 410 -18.11 -11.30 0.56
C THR A 410 -18.21 -12.00 -0.79
N LYS A 411 -17.22 -11.79 -1.68
CA LYS A 411 -17.28 -12.01 -3.14
C LYS A 411 -18.43 -11.26 -3.85
N GLN A 412 -19.12 -10.34 -3.15
CA GLN A 412 -20.19 -9.53 -3.73
C GLN A 412 -19.63 -8.29 -4.44
N SER A 413 -19.74 -8.26 -5.77
CA SER A 413 -19.49 -7.08 -6.59
C SER A 413 -20.39 -5.92 -6.17
N ARG A 414 -19.80 -4.73 -6.00
CA ARG A 414 -20.48 -3.50 -5.57
C ARG A 414 -19.83 -2.26 -6.18
N SER A 415 -20.59 -1.17 -6.32
CA SER A 415 -20.12 0.10 -6.88
C SER A 415 -19.94 1.14 -5.77
N THR A 416 -18.71 1.66 -5.61
CA THR A 416 -18.42 2.77 -4.68
C THR A 416 -19.33 3.97 -4.94
N LEU A 417 -19.50 4.32 -6.21
CA LEU A 417 -20.29 5.49 -6.62
C LEU A 417 -21.78 5.30 -6.31
N THR A 418 -22.32 4.10 -6.47
CA THR A 418 -23.72 3.78 -6.16
C THR A 418 -24.00 3.85 -4.66
N GLU A 419 -23.11 3.33 -3.82
CA GLU A 419 -23.27 3.38 -2.37
C GLU A 419 -23.12 4.82 -1.82
N VAL A 420 -22.16 5.60 -2.32
CA VAL A 420 -22.04 7.03 -1.96
C VAL A 420 -23.24 7.84 -2.45
N ALA A 421 -23.75 7.55 -3.65
CA ALA A 421 -24.98 8.19 -4.16
C ALA A 421 -26.22 7.82 -3.35
N LYS A 422 -26.30 6.59 -2.79
CA LYS A 422 -27.36 6.15 -1.89
C LYS A 422 -27.41 7.01 -0.62
N VAL A 423 -26.27 7.20 0.05
CA VAL A 423 -26.18 8.07 1.25
C VAL A 423 -26.45 9.54 0.90
N GLY A 424 -25.91 10.03 -0.22
CA GLY A 424 -26.19 11.37 -0.72
C GLY A 424 -27.68 11.63 -1.00
N LYS A 425 -28.38 10.63 -1.56
CA LYS A 425 -29.83 10.66 -1.77
C LYS A 425 -30.59 10.65 -0.43
N LEU A 426 -30.23 9.75 0.49
CA LEU A 426 -30.86 9.64 1.81
C LEU A 426 -30.73 10.97 2.58
N LYS A 427 -29.57 11.64 2.52
CA LYS A 427 -29.37 12.98 3.08
C LYS A 427 -30.22 14.06 2.40
N ALA A 428 -30.47 13.98 1.10
CA ALA A 428 -31.33 14.93 0.40
C ALA A 428 -32.82 14.76 0.76
N GLU A 429 -33.29 13.53 0.95
CA GLU A 429 -34.68 13.21 1.31
C GLU A 429 -34.96 13.39 2.81
N HIS A 430 -34.00 13.03 3.67
CA HIS A 430 -34.14 13.02 5.14
C HIS A 430 -32.92 13.65 5.84
N PRO A 431 -32.65 14.96 5.64
CA PRO A 431 -31.41 15.61 6.09
C PRO A 431 -31.18 15.52 7.59
N LEU A 432 -32.16 15.88 8.43
CA LEU A 432 -31.99 15.87 9.89
C LEU A 432 -31.66 14.49 10.46
N VAL A 433 -32.32 13.43 9.92
CA VAL A 433 -32.08 12.04 10.36
C VAL A 433 -30.69 11.58 9.89
N THR A 434 -30.37 11.81 8.62
CA THR A 434 -29.10 11.36 8.03
C THR A 434 -27.92 12.08 8.67
N ASP A 435 -28.00 13.40 8.87
CA ASP A 435 -26.93 14.16 9.52
C ASP A 435 -26.75 13.79 10.99
N THR A 436 -27.82 13.42 11.71
CA THR A 436 -27.68 12.84 13.06
C THR A 436 -26.90 11.52 13.05
N ILE A 437 -27.10 10.67 12.03
CA ILE A 437 -26.33 9.41 11.87
C ILE A 437 -24.87 9.69 11.50
N LEU A 438 -24.61 10.65 10.59
CA LEU A 438 -23.25 11.04 10.19
C LEU A 438 -22.49 11.73 11.33
N ASP A 439 -23.17 12.53 12.16
CA ASP A 439 -22.65 13.11 13.40
C ASP A 439 -22.30 12.02 14.43
N ALA A 440 -23.15 11.00 14.58
CA ALA A 440 -22.87 9.86 15.45
C ALA A 440 -21.63 9.08 14.99
N ILE A 441 -21.42 8.89 13.68
CA ILE A 441 -20.21 8.27 13.13
C ILE A 441 -18.95 9.13 13.39
N ASP A 442 -19.04 10.46 13.29
CA ASP A 442 -17.96 11.39 13.65
C ASP A 442 -17.60 11.26 15.15
N LYS A 443 -18.61 11.18 16.04
CA LYS A 443 -18.38 10.99 17.49
C LYS A 443 -17.83 9.62 17.84
N VAL A 444 -18.23 8.55 17.15
CA VAL A 444 -17.61 7.23 17.29
C VAL A 444 -16.13 7.27 16.87
N THR A 445 -15.81 8.02 15.81
CA THR A 445 -14.44 8.18 15.31
C THR A 445 -13.57 9.01 16.27
N ASP A 446 -14.11 10.10 16.82
CA ASP A 446 -13.44 10.91 17.86
C ASP A 446 -13.21 10.09 19.15
N ALA A 447 -14.20 9.32 19.60
CA ALA A 447 -14.10 8.48 20.80
C ALA A 447 -13.04 7.38 20.64
N ALA A 448 -12.97 6.74 19.46
CA ALA A 448 -11.91 5.79 19.16
C ALA A 448 -10.52 6.43 19.20
N HIS A 449 -10.38 7.64 18.64
CA HIS A 449 -9.13 8.40 18.67
C HIS A 449 -8.71 8.75 20.11
N GLN A 450 -9.65 9.16 20.96
CA GLN A 450 -9.41 9.43 22.39
C GLN A 450 -8.92 8.17 23.14
N LEU A 451 -9.61 7.02 22.97
CA LEU A 451 -9.19 5.76 23.59
C LEU A 451 -7.75 5.33 23.22
N ILE A 452 -7.33 5.60 21.98
CA ILE A 452 -5.98 5.30 21.50
C ILE A 452 -4.94 6.30 22.05
N CYS A 453 -5.34 7.55 22.30
CA CYS A 453 -4.48 8.57 22.91
C CYS A 453 -4.33 8.39 24.43
N ASP A 454 -5.35 7.88 25.12
CA ASP A 454 -5.41 7.74 26.59
C ASP A 454 -4.42 6.71 27.18
N GLN A 455 -3.80 5.85 26.35
CA GLN A 455 -2.83 4.81 26.76
C GLN A 455 -3.26 3.94 27.97
N LYS A 456 -4.53 3.51 27.97
CA LYS A 456 -5.10 2.58 28.95
C LYS A 456 -4.59 1.15 28.74
N ASP A 457 -5.04 0.21 29.58
CA ASP A 457 -4.77 -1.22 29.39
C ASP A 457 -5.16 -1.68 27.97
N LYS A 458 -4.39 -2.61 27.41
CA LYS A 458 -4.58 -3.10 26.05
C LYS A 458 -5.87 -3.90 25.88
N GLY A 459 -6.28 -4.67 26.90
CA GLY A 459 -7.52 -5.44 26.91
C GLY A 459 -8.74 -4.53 27.01
N GLU A 460 -8.74 -3.61 27.99
CA GLU A 460 -9.82 -2.60 28.13
C GLU A 460 -9.98 -1.76 26.86
N THR A 461 -8.86 -1.31 26.27
CA THR A 461 -8.86 -0.52 25.03
C THR A 461 -9.42 -1.32 23.85
N LEU A 462 -9.12 -2.61 23.74
CA LEU A 462 -9.64 -3.47 22.67
C LEU A 462 -11.14 -3.73 22.82
N GLU A 463 -11.65 -4.02 24.01
CA GLU A 463 -13.10 -4.22 24.28
C GLU A 463 -13.90 -2.93 23.97
N ALA A 464 -13.33 -1.76 24.31
CA ALA A 464 -13.91 -0.47 24.01
C ALA A 464 -13.93 -0.17 22.50
N LEU A 465 -12.82 -0.39 21.78
CA LEU A 465 -12.76 -0.26 20.32
C LEU A 465 -13.70 -1.26 19.61
N GLY A 466 -13.80 -2.49 20.11
CA GLY A 466 -14.76 -3.49 19.64
C GLY A 466 -16.22 -3.05 19.82
N THR A 467 -16.54 -2.45 20.96
CA THR A 467 -17.85 -1.84 21.20
C THR A 467 -18.14 -0.72 20.21
N LEU A 468 -17.15 0.12 19.88
CA LEU A 468 -17.27 1.15 18.85
C LEU A 468 -17.40 0.57 17.43
N PHE A 469 -16.74 -0.56 17.11
CA PHE A 469 -16.96 -1.30 15.85
C PHE A 469 -18.43 -1.69 15.66
N ARG A 470 -19.03 -2.27 16.71
CA ARG A 470 -20.44 -2.69 16.72
C ARG A 470 -21.39 -1.49 16.53
N ILE A 471 -21.10 -0.36 17.17
CA ILE A 471 -21.91 0.87 17.05
C ILE A 471 -21.77 1.46 15.64
N ASN A 472 -20.55 1.60 15.11
CA ASN A 472 -20.32 2.12 13.75
C ASN A 472 -21.06 1.26 12.70
N HIS A 473 -21.02 -0.08 12.82
CA HIS A 473 -21.78 -0.93 11.90
C HIS A 473 -23.29 -0.72 11.98
N GLY A 474 -23.86 -0.54 13.18
CA GLY A 474 -25.28 -0.22 13.34
C GLY A 474 -25.69 1.11 12.67
N LEU A 475 -24.83 2.11 12.72
CA LEU A 475 -25.01 3.38 12.02
C LEU A 475 -24.90 3.22 10.49
N LEU A 476 -23.94 2.43 10.01
CA LEU A 476 -23.75 2.13 8.58
C LEU A 476 -24.89 1.28 7.99
N LEU A 477 -25.45 0.34 8.78
CA LEU A 477 -26.68 -0.37 8.43
C LEU A 477 -27.86 0.60 8.32
N SER A 478 -27.94 1.59 9.20
CA SER A 478 -28.98 2.63 9.21
C SER A 478 -28.85 3.64 8.06
N LEU A 479 -27.65 3.82 7.47
CA LEU A 479 -27.44 4.52 6.20
C LEU A 479 -27.81 3.69 4.95
N GLY A 480 -28.24 2.43 5.13
CA GLY A 480 -28.64 1.55 4.03
C GLY A 480 -27.49 1.01 3.18
N VAL A 481 -26.23 1.12 3.65
CA VAL A 481 -25.01 0.72 2.91
C VAL A 481 -24.48 -0.67 3.29
N SER A 482 -25.16 -1.41 4.18
CA SER A 482 -24.84 -2.83 4.37
C SER A 482 -25.49 -3.72 3.30
N HIS A 483 -25.30 -5.04 3.41
CA HIS A 483 -25.78 -6.05 2.47
C HIS A 483 -26.04 -7.38 3.20
N PRO A 484 -27.00 -8.24 2.80
CA PRO A 484 -27.24 -9.52 3.48
C PRO A 484 -26.00 -10.41 3.63
N ARG A 485 -25.11 -10.45 2.63
CA ARG A 485 -23.82 -11.16 2.73
C ARG A 485 -22.82 -10.54 3.73
N LEU A 486 -22.95 -9.26 4.08
CA LEU A 486 -22.17 -8.64 5.17
C LEU A 486 -22.76 -9.01 6.53
N GLU A 487 -24.08 -8.95 6.69
CA GLU A 487 -24.74 -9.36 7.95
C GLU A 487 -24.53 -10.85 8.23
N ARG A 488 -24.53 -11.70 7.20
CA ARG A 488 -24.24 -13.14 7.35
C ARG A 488 -22.83 -13.43 7.86
N ILE A 489 -21.82 -12.66 7.42
CA ILE A 489 -20.46 -12.77 8.01
C ILE A 489 -20.47 -12.38 9.49
N ARG A 490 -21.22 -11.32 9.86
CA ARG A 490 -21.35 -10.89 11.27
C ARG A 490 -22.05 -11.94 12.13
N GLU A 491 -23.04 -12.62 11.58
CA GLU A 491 -23.75 -13.75 12.21
C GLU A 491 -22.82 -14.95 12.42
N LEU A 492 -22.05 -15.35 11.40
CA LEU A 492 -21.11 -16.47 11.45
C LEU A 492 -19.95 -16.24 12.44
N VAL A 493 -19.43 -15.01 12.52
CA VAL A 493 -18.40 -14.66 13.52
C VAL A 493 -18.96 -14.72 14.94
N GLY A 494 -20.22 -14.31 15.15
CA GLY A 494 -20.87 -14.31 16.46
C GLY A 494 -20.02 -13.59 17.52
N ASP A 495 -19.79 -14.26 18.65
CA ASP A 495 -19.04 -13.70 19.78
C ASP A 495 -17.51 -13.73 19.61
N LEU A 496 -16.97 -14.38 18.57
CA LEU A 496 -15.51 -14.49 18.32
C LEU A 496 -14.84 -13.13 18.03
N GLY A 497 -15.62 -12.11 17.64
CA GLY A 497 -15.05 -10.80 17.37
C GLY A 497 -16.05 -9.76 16.85
N TRP A 498 -15.68 -8.49 16.98
CA TRP A 498 -16.54 -7.39 16.54
C TRP A 498 -16.39 -7.17 15.04
N THR A 499 -17.44 -7.50 14.30
CA THR A 499 -17.44 -7.46 12.84
C THR A 499 -18.25 -6.27 12.30
N LYS A 500 -17.64 -5.53 11.37
CA LYS A 500 -18.23 -4.42 10.62
C LYS A 500 -17.85 -4.49 9.14
N LEU A 501 -18.62 -3.83 8.27
CA LEU A 501 -18.18 -3.57 6.90
C LEU A 501 -16.97 -2.60 6.86
N THR A 502 -16.20 -2.60 5.78
CA THR A 502 -15.19 -1.54 5.52
C THR A 502 -15.30 -1.01 4.09
N GLY A 503 -14.86 0.23 3.88
CA GLY A 503 -15.03 0.93 2.61
C GLY A 503 -16.48 1.36 2.38
N ALA A 504 -17.01 1.15 1.18
CA ALA A 504 -18.32 1.67 0.79
C ALA A 504 -19.52 0.78 1.20
N GLY A 505 -19.29 -0.47 1.60
CA GLY A 505 -20.37 -1.43 1.83
C GLY A 505 -20.99 -1.97 0.52
N GLY A 506 -22.27 -2.35 0.56
CA GLY A 506 -23.01 -2.96 -0.55
C GLY A 506 -22.53 -4.37 -0.95
N GLY A 507 -21.62 -4.97 -0.17
CA GLY A 507 -20.76 -6.08 -0.59
C GLY A 507 -19.31 -5.78 -0.19
N GLY A 508 -18.34 -6.20 -1.00
CA GLY A 508 -16.91 -5.98 -0.70
C GLY A 508 -16.45 -6.77 0.53
N CYS A 509 -15.79 -6.12 1.49
CA CYS A 509 -15.20 -6.78 2.65
C CYS A 509 -15.84 -6.36 3.98
N ALA A 510 -15.93 -7.33 4.90
CA ALA A 510 -16.05 -7.10 6.33
C ALA A 510 -14.67 -7.20 7.00
N ILE A 511 -14.51 -6.53 8.14
CA ILE A 511 -13.37 -6.67 9.04
C ILE A 511 -13.85 -7.02 10.45
N THR A 512 -13.11 -7.91 11.10
CA THR A 512 -13.41 -8.46 12.43
C THR A 512 -12.20 -8.26 13.32
N LEU A 513 -12.35 -7.48 14.40
CA LEU A 513 -11.39 -7.51 15.51
C LEU A 513 -11.65 -8.80 16.32
N VAL A 514 -10.67 -9.70 16.36
CA VAL A 514 -10.78 -10.99 17.08
C VAL A 514 -10.54 -10.75 18.57
N ARG A 515 -11.30 -11.43 19.45
CA ARG A 515 -11.04 -11.34 20.91
C ARG A 515 -9.76 -12.10 21.28
N PRO A 516 -8.96 -11.65 22.29
CA PRO A 516 -7.68 -12.29 22.63
C PRO A 516 -7.79 -13.73 23.16
N ASP A 517 -8.96 -14.14 23.62
CA ASP A 517 -9.28 -15.45 24.22
C ASP A 517 -9.83 -16.48 23.21
N VAL A 518 -9.99 -16.09 21.94
CA VAL A 518 -10.45 -17.00 20.88
C VAL A 518 -9.41 -18.08 20.60
N LYS A 519 -9.87 -19.33 20.66
CA LYS A 519 -9.06 -20.51 20.33
C LYS A 519 -9.01 -20.77 18.83
N GLU A 520 -7.90 -21.35 18.37
CA GLU A 520 -7.65 -21.55 16.94
C GLU A 520 -8.62 -22.55 16.30
N GLU A 521 -9.10 -23.56 17.04
CA GLU A 521 -10.10 -24.51 16.52
C GLU A 521 -11.44 -23.81 16.22
N SER A 522 -11.75 -22.71 16.92
CA SER A 522 -12.94 -21.90 16.66
C SER A 522 -12.81 -21.08 15.37
N LEU A 523 -11.59 -20.63 15.04
CA LEU A 523 -11.29 -19.89 13.81
C LEU A 523 -11.20 -20.82 12.59
N GLN A 524 -10.71 -22.05 12.76
CA GLN A 524 -10.79 -23.12 11.76
C GLN A 524 -12.24 -23.55 11.49
N GLY A 525 -13.08 -23.60 12.54
CA GLY A 525 -14.53 -23.81 12.41
C GLY A 525 -15.22 -22.69 11.63
N LEU A 526 -14.95 -21.43 11.99
CA LEU A 526 -15.43 -20.25 11.26
C LEU A 526 -14.98 -20.25 9.79
N GLU A 527 -13.70 -20.55 9.52
CA GLU A 527 -13.17 -20.64 8.16
C GLU A 527 -13.88 -21.71 7.32
N THR A 528 -14.17 -22.87 7.91
CA THR A 528 -14.94 -23.95 7.26
C THR A 528 -16.34 -23.47 6.87
N GLN A 529 -17.02 -22.72 7.75
CA GLN A 529 -18.34 -22.12 7.48
C GLN A 529 -18.26 -21.02 6.41
N LEU A 530 -17.26 -20.13 6.49
CA LEU A 530 -17.06 -19.06 5.52
C LEU A 530 -16.83 -19.61 4.11
N ASN A 531 -15.93 -20.58 3.98
CA ASN A 531 -15.63 -21.22 2.69
C ASN A 531 -16.86 -21.95 2.12
N ALA A 532 -17.68 -22.59 2.97
CA ALA A 532 -18.93 -23.25 2.54
C ALA A 532 -19.98 -22.28 1.97
N GLU A 533 -20.01 -21.02 2.42
CA GLU A 533 -20.92 -19.97 1.90
C GLU A 533 -20.30 -19.11 0.79
N GLY A 534 -19.15 -19.52 0.25
CA GLY A 534 -18.43 -18.81 -0.82
C GLY A 534 -17.85 -17.47 -0.37
N PHE A 535 -17.55 -17.33 0.91
CA PHE A 535 -16.72 -16.25 1.44
C PHE A 535 -15.24 -16.61 1.32
N GLU A 536 -14.39 -15.60 1.44
CA GLU A 536 -12.94 -15.75 1.35
C GLU A 536 -12.32 -15.03 2.55
N LYS A 537 -11.70 -15.81 3.45
CA LYS A 537 -11.02 -15.33 4.66
C LYS A 537 -9.58 -14.93 4.32
N TYR A 538 -9.15 -13.80 4.84
CA TYR A 538 -7.74 -13.45 5.01
C TYR A 538 -7.51 -13.13 6.49
N GLU A 539 -6.41 -13.63 7.03
CA GLU A 539 -5.97 -13.26 8.37
C GLU A 539 -4.85 -12.22 8.31
N THR A 540 -4.87 -11.25 9.22
CA THR A 540 -3.89 -10.17 9.24
C THR A 540 -3.81 -9.48 10.60
N THR A 541 -2.89 -8.53 10.74
CA THR A 541 -2.83 -7.61 11.88
C THR A 541 -3.34 -6.24 11.45
N LEU A 542 -4.19 -5.60 12.26
CA LEU A 542 -4.48 -4.17 12.14
C LEU A 542 -3.36 -3.35 12.80
N GLY A 543 -3.02 -2.18 12.26
CA GLY A 543 -2.04 -1.27 12.86
C GLY A 543 -0.57 -1.61 12.55
N GLY A 544 -0.29 -2.35 11.49
CA GLY A 544 1.06 -2.82 11.13
C GLY A 544 2.06 -1.72 10.73
N ASP A 545 3.33 -2.12 10.59
CA ASP A 545 4.42 -1.24 10.15
C ASP A 545 4.24 -0.76 8.69
N GLY A 546 4.68 0.48 8.42
CA GLY A 546 4.59 1.17 7.13
C GLY A 546 5.56 0.65 6.06
N ILE A 547 6.12 1.52 5.23
CA ILE A 547 7.12 1.14 4.24
C ILE A 547 8.36 0.51 4.91
N GLY A 548 8.76 -0.64 4.40
CA GLY A 548 9.93 -1.39 4.85
C GLY A 548 10.86 -1.75 3.69
N VAL A 549 12.12 -2.00 4.02
CA VAL A 549 13.18 -2.39 3.09
C VAL A 549 14.00 -3.56 3.65
N LEU A 550 14.40 -4.47 2.77
CA LEU A 550 15.32 -5.57 3.00
C LEU A 550 16.51 -5.39 2.06
N TRP A 551 17.64 -4.93 2.60
CA TRP A 551 18.86 -4.65 1.84
C TRP A 551 20.09 -5.31 2.51
N PRO A 552 20.80 -6.23 1.84
CA PRO A 552 20.40 -6.92 0.60
C PRO A 552 19.15 -7.80 0.80
N ALA A 553 18.63 -8.41 -0.26
CA ALA A 553 17.49 -9.34 -0.24
C ALA A 553 17.83 -10.69 0.44
N VAL A 554 18.32 -10.66 1.67
CA VAL A 554 18.79 -11.82 2.44
C VAL A 554 18.16 -11.79 3.82
N LEU A 555 17.42 -12.84 4.17
CA LEU A 555 16.87 -13.03 5.52
C LEU A 555 17.82 -13.87 6.37
N ARG A 556 17.92 -13.58 7.66
CA ARG A 556 18.60 -14.49 8.57
C ARG A 556 17.74 -15.73 8.80
N ASN A 557 18.43 -16.87 8.91
CA ASN A 557 17.89 -18.05 9.56
C ASN A 557 18.14 -17.89 11.07
N GLY A 558 17.27 -18.42 11.92
CA GLY A 558 17.33 -18.24 13.40
C GLY A 558 18.44 -19.03 14.10
N THR A 559 19.61 -19.14 13.47
CA THR A 559 20.75 -19.98 13.84
C THR A 559 22.03 -19.21 13.54
N ASP A 560 23.02 -19.25 14.44
CA ASP A 560 24.28 -18.47 14.36
C ASP A 560 25.25 -18.89 13.22
N GLU A 561 24.77 -19.56 12.19
CA GLU A 561 25.57 -19.91 11.00
C GLU A 561 25.72 -18.71 10.06
N GLU A 562 26.93 -18.46 9.54
CA GLU A 562 27.22 -17.38 8.58
C GLU A 562 26.62 -17.66 7.19
N GLY A 563 25.29 -17.57 7.06
CA GLY A 563 24.58 -17.81 5.81
C GLY A 563 23.08 -17.53 5.92
N GLY A 564 22.68 -16.26 5.72
CA GLY A 564 21.28 -15.93 5.53
C GLY A 564 20.74 -16.47 4.20
N GLU A 565 19.44 -16.71 4.12
CA GLU A 565 18.78 -17.14 2.88
C GLU A 565 18.60 -15.95 1.93
N GLU A 566 19.27 -15.99 0.77
CA GLU A 566 19.00 -15.06 -0.33
C GLU A 566 17.63 -15.35 -0.96
N ILE A 567 16.80 -14.31 -1.04
CA ILE A 567 15.57 -14.30 -1.83
C ILE A 567 15.95 -13.87 -3.24
N ASP A 568 16.29 -14.85 -4.09
CA ASP A 568 16.47 -14.59 -5.51
C ASP A 568 15.11 -14.37 -6.23
N GLN A 569 15.19 -13.76 -7.41
CA GLN A 569 14.01 -13.45 -8.22
C GLN A 569 13.22 -14.70 -8.61
N GLN A 570 13.87 -15.85 -8.86
CA GLN A 570 13.20 -17.06 -9.31
C GLN A 570 12.42 -17.72 -8.16
N LYS A 571 12.93 -17.74 -6.93
CA LYS A 571 12.15 -18.12 -5.73
C LYS A 571 10.90 -17.25 -5.60
N PHE A 572 11.08 -15.93 -5.69
CA PHE A 572 10.00 -14.96 -5.46
C PHE A 572 8.89 -15.00 -6.53
N GLU A 573 9.24 -15.29 -7.78
CA GLU A 573 8.26 -15.54 -8.84
C GLU A 573 7.53 -16.87 -8.68
N ASN A 574 8.20 -17.92 -8.19
CA ASN A 574 7.61 -19.25 -8.01
C ASN A 574 6.88 -19.44 -6.66
N ALA A 575 6.87 -18.44 -5.77
CA ALA A 575 6.14 -18.49 -4.51
C ALA A 575 4.62 -18.70 -4.74
N ILE A 576 4.08 -19.80 -4.20
CA ILE A 576 2.71 -20.25 -4.44
C ILE A 576 1.75 -19.63 -3.41
N GLY A 577 0.71 -18.94 -3.89
CA GLY A 577 -0.31 -18.31 -3.04
C GLY A 577 0.23 -17.18 -2.16
N THR A 578 -0.60 -16.73 -1.22
CA THR A 578 -0.23 -15.74 -0.19
C THR A 578 0.84 -16.30 0.76
N ASP A 579 0.62 -17.52 1.23
CA ASP A 579 1.35 -18.12 2.33
C ASP A 579 2.78 -18.49 1.90
N GLY A 580 2.96 -18.87 0.63
CA GLY A 580 4.27 -19.08 0.03
C GLY A 580 5.05 -17.79 -0.20
N ILE A 581 4.37 -16.64 -0.39
CA ILE A 581 5.03 -15.32 -0.41
C ILE A 581 5.46 -14.96 1.01
N ASP A 582 4.53 -14.96 1.98
CA ASP A 582 4.82 -14.50 3.35
C ASP A 582 5.87 -15.37 4.06
N ARG A 583 5.89 -16.70 3.83
CA ARG A 583 6.96 -17.60 4.33
C ARG A 583 8.33 -17.30 3.71
N LEU A 584 8.38 -16.97 2.41
CA LEU A 584 9.62 -16.65 1.72
C LEU A 584 10.18 -15.29 2.16
N VAL A 585 9.32 -14.28 2.38
CA VAL A 585 9.74 -12.91 2.68
C VAL A 585 9.78 -12.58 4.17
N GLY A 586 9.14 -13.36 5.06
CA GLY A 586 9.30 -13.27 6.51
C GLY A 586 8.74 -12.01 7.18
N VAL A 587 7.82 -11.28 6.54
CA VAL A 587 7.22 -10.03 7.06
C VAL A 587 5.85 -10.24 7.71
N GLY A 588 5.21 -11.39 7.48
CA GLY A 588 3.87 -11.70 7.97
C GLY A 588 3.75 -11.56 9.49
N GLY A 589 2.59 -11.09 9.95
CA GLY A 589 2.34 -10.75 11.36
C GLY A 589 2.04 -11.94 12.28
N GLY A 590 2.84 -13.01 12.19
CA GLY A 590 2.81 -14.18 13.07
C GLY A 590 4.17 -14.47 13.70
N ASP A 591 4.31 -15.63 14.35
CA ASP A 591 5.52 -16.00 15.12
C ASP A 591 6.79 -16.18 14.25
N GLU A 592 6.67 -16.27 12.93
CA GLU A 592 7.78 -16.47 11.97
C GLU A 592 8.38 -15.16 11.40
N ARG A 593 8.38 -14.05 12.14
CA ARG A 593 8.97 -12.77 11.67
C ARG A 593 10.50 -12.85 11.58
N ARG A 594 11.04 -13.19 10.40
CA ARG A 594 12.48 -13.37 10.14
C ARG A 594 13.26 -12.05 10.22
N GLU A 595 14.45 -12.08 10.83
CA GLU A 595 15.31 -10.90 10.90
C GLU A 595 15.84 -10.49 9.51
N GLY A 596 15.79 -9.18 9.25
CA GLY A 596 16.39 -8.55 8.06
C GLY A 596 15.65 -7.28 7.64
N TRP A 597 14.32 -7.30 7.70
CA TRP A 597 13.49 -6.16 7.31
C TRP A 597 13.58 -4.99 8.29
N LYS A 598 13.83 -3.80 7.75
CA LYS A 598 13.86 -2.54 8.51
C LYS A 598 12.74 -1.63 8.00
N PHE A 599 12.11 -0.88 8.90
CA PHE A 599 10.95 -0.05 8.62
C PHE A 599 11.21 1.37 9.12
N TRP A 600 10.83 2.38 8.33
CA TRP A 600 10.80 3.75 8.84
C TRP A 600 9.60 3.88 9.80
N LYS A 601 9.80 4.48 10.97
CA LYS A 601 8.76 4.61 12.01
C LYS A 601 8.64 6.05 12.48
N ARG A 602 7.40 6.51 12.64
CA ARG A 602 7.07 7.79 13.26
C ARG A 602 7.32 7.73 14.76
N ALA A 603 7.62 8.87 15.39
CA ALA A 603 7.66 8.96 16.85
C ALA A 603 6.32 8.50 17.45
N SER A 604 6.34 7.66 18.49
CA SER A 604 5.19 7.56 19.40
C SER A 604 5.10 8.85 20.22
N ALA A 605 3.90 9.22 20.69
CA ALA A 605 3.74 10.41 21.54
C ALA A 605 4.43 10.25 22.91
N SER A 606 4.84 9.02 23.26
CA SER A 606 5.66 8.69 24.43
C SER A 606 7.17 8.79 24.20
N ALA A 607 7.63 8.97 22.96
CA ALA A 607 9.04 9.03 22.58
C ALA A 607 9.53 10.47 22.38
N SER A 608 9.17 11.36 23.31
CA SER A 608 9.91 12.62 23.48
C SER A 608 11.32 12.30 24.01
N PRO A 609 12.40 12.77 23.38
CA PRO A 609 13.71 12.83 24.04
C PRO A 609 13.59 13.61 25.35
N PHE A 610 14.40 13.26 26.35
CA PHE A 610 14.51 14.09 27.56
C PHE A 610 15.05 15.49 27.19
N PRO A 611 14.61 16.54 27.92
CA PRO A 611 14.92 17.94 27.60
C PRO A 611 16.38 18.34 27.88
#